data_AF-A0A1X9GAQ3-F1
#
_entry.id   AF-A0A1X9GAQ3-F1
#
_cell.length_a   1.000
_cell.length_b   1.000
_cell.length_c   1.000
_cell.angle_alpha   90.00
_cell.angle_beta   90.00
_cell.angle_gamma   90.00
#
_symmetry.space_group_name_H-M   'P 1'
#
loop_
_entity.id
_entity.type
_entity.pdbx_description
1 polymer ?
#
loop_
_entity_poly.entity_id
_entity_poly.type
_entity_poly.pdbx_seq_one_letter_code
_entity_poly.pdbx_strand_id
1 'polypeptide(L)' 'MAVPKKCTSTSKKRIRKSIWKKRGYGIVLKAFSLGKSL' A
#
# COMPACT_ATOMS: atom_id res chain seq x y z
N MET A 1 12.98 24.37 -1.26
CA MET A 1 12.04 23.22 -1.15
C MET A 1 10.65 23.73 -0.85
N ALA A 2 9.62 23.19 -1.50
CA ALA A 2 8.25 23.58 -1.20
C ALA A 2 7.80 22.96 0.13
N VAL A 3 7.56 23.78 1.13
CA VAL A 3 7.03 23.34 2.43
C VAL A 3 5.50 23.24 2.34
N PRO A 4 4.89 22.12 2.74
CA PRO A 4 3.44 21.99 2.70
C PRO A 4 2.79 22.97 3.68
N LYS A 5 1.93 23.85 3.17
CA LYS A 5 1.24 24.87 3.98
C LYS A 5 0.17 24.30 4.90
N LYS A 6 -0.37 23.12 4.57
CA LYS A 6 -1.45 22.44 5.31
C LYS A 6 -1.14 20.97 5.46
N CYS A 7 -1.55 20.38 6.58
CA CYS A 7 -1.44 18.95 6.80
C CYS A 7 -2.43 18.19 5.91
N THR A 8 -2.04 16.98 5.49
CA THR A 8 -2.96 16.08 4.79
C THR A 8 -4.03 15.59 5.75
N SER A 9 -5.30 15.64 5.35
CA SER A 9 -6.39 15.05 6.13
C SER A 9 -6.15 13.56 6.38
N THR A 10 -6.72 13.05 7.48
CA THR A 10 -6.61 11.65 7.87
C THR A 10 -7.10 10.70 6.77
N SER A 11 -8.20 11.05 6.08
CA SER A 11 -8.71 10.31 4.93
C SER A 11 -7.67 10.23 3.80
N LYS A 12 -7.10 11.37 3.37
CA LYS A 12 -6.09 11.41 2.31
C LYS A 12 -4.82 10.63 2.70
N LYS A 13 -4.41 10.67 3.97
CA LYS A 13 -3.29 9.88 4.50
C LYS A 13 -3.57 8.37 4.45
N ARG A 14 -4.78 7.93 4.80
CA ARG A 14 -5.19 6.51 4.74
C ARG A 14 -5.23 5.99 3.30
N ILE A 15 -5.78 6.76 2.35
CA ILE A 15 -5.80 6.38 0.93
C ILE A 15 -4.39 6.20 0.38
N ARG A 16 -3.46 7.10 0.72
CA ARG A 16 -2.05 6.95 0.31
C ARG A 16 -1.41 5.66 0.84
N LYS A 17 -1.69 5.32 2.11
CA LYS A 17 -1.22 4.07 2.72
C LYS A 17 -1.88 2.83 2.12
N SER A 18 -3.17 2.88 1.77
CA SER A 18 -3.88 1.74 1.19
C SER A 18 -3.36 1.41 -0.22
N ILE A 19 -3.06 2.44 -1.02
CA ILE A 19 -2.43 2.27 -2.34
C ILE A 19 -1.07 1.56 -2.20
N TRP A 20 -0.24 1.96 -1.23
CA TRP A 20 1.04 1.32 -0.99
C TRP A 20 0.89 -0.15 -0.55
N LYS A 21 -0.04 -0.43 0.39
CA LYS A 21 -0.33 -1.80 0.84
C LYS A 21 -0.89 -2.70 -0.28
N LYS A 22 -1.71 -2.15 -1.18
CA LYS A 22 -2.31 -2.89 -2.31
C LYS A 22 -1.25 -3.43 -3.28
N ARG A 23 -0.09 -2.79 -3.40
CA ARG A 23 1.03 -3.28 -4.23
C ARG A 23 1.59 -4.61 -3.73
N GLY A 24 1.57 -4.86 -2.42
CA GLY A 24 2.04 -6.14 -1.84
C GLY A 24 1.08 -7.31 -2.06
N TYR A 25 -0.21 -7.03 -2.29
CA TYR A 25 -1.24 -8.06 -2.41
C TYR A 25 -0.98 -9.04 -3.57
N GLY A 26 -0.50 -8.56 -4.71
CA GLY A 26 -0.17 -9.41 -5.86
C GLY A 26 1.01 -10.36 -5.60
N ILE A 27 1.97 -9.95 -4.76
CA ILE A 27 3.12 -10.77 -4.37
C ILE A 27 2.68 -11.84 -3.38
N VAL A 28 1.84 -11.47 -2.41
CA VAL A 28 1.30 -12.41 -1.40
C VAL A 28 0.49 -13.52 -2.07
N LEU A 29 -0.38 -13.19 -3.03
CA LEU A 29 -1.17 -14.20 -3.75
C LEU A 29 -0.29 -15.20 -4.52
N LYS A 30 0.74 -14.71 -5.21
CA LYS A 30 1.67 -15.58 -5.94
C LYS A 30 2.49 -16.46 -5.01
N ALA A 31 3.02 -15.90 -3.92
CA ALA A 31 3.77 -16.65 -2.92
C ALA A 31 2.92 -17.73 -2.23
N PHE A 32 1.66 -17.42 -1.91
CA PHE A 32 0.71 -18.38 -1.34
C PHE A 32 0.41 -19.54 -2.29
N SER A 33 0.16 -19.24 -3.58
CA SER A 33 -0.04 -20.27 -4.60
C SER A 33 1.20 -21.16 -4.73
N LEU A 34 2.39 -20.57 -4.70
CA LEU A 34 3.66 -21.29 -4.84
C LEU A 34 3.92 -22.20 -3.64
N GLY A 35 3.65 -21.73 -2.42
CA GLY A 35 3.77 -22.52 -1.19
C GLY A 35 2.74 -23.65 -1.08
N LYS A 36 1.63 -23.61 -1.81
CA LYS A 36 0.69 -24.75 -1.92
C LYS A 36 1.12 -25.81 -2.93
N SER A 37 1.93 -25.44 -3.91
CA SER A 37 2.42 -26.36 -4.95
C SER A 37 3.73 -27.06 -4.59
N LEU A 38 4.45 -26.56 -3.59
CA LEU A 38 5.54 -27.26 -2.93
C LEU A 38 4.99 -28.23 -1.88
#